data_AF-A0A4Q3AVU7-F1
#
_entry.id   AF-A0A4Q3AVU7-F1
#
_cell.length_a   1.000
_cell.length_b   1.000
_cell.length_c   1.000
_cell.angle_alpha   90.00
_cell.angle_beta   90.00
_cell.angle_gamma   90.00
#
_symmetry.space_group_name_H-M   'P 1'
#
loop_
_entity.id
_entity.type
_entity.pdbx_description
1 polymer ?
#
loop_
_entity_poly.entity_id
_entity_poly.type
_entity_poly.pdbx_seq_one_letter_code
_entity_poly.pdbx_strand_id
1 'polypeptide(L)'
;MKKQFLVLVAALFITMGAAFAQGPQRMTVDERVALAMDKIEAGLKPSETVKASVKTVIVDFYTKQQKAMEEMRASGSMDREKMMELRKKLAEERDTKLKAIFTAEQMTKWTNEIEPGLRPQRREGDSKQ
;
A
#
# COMPACT_ATOMS: atom_id res chain seq x y z
N MET A 1 -21.16 0.22 -49.73
CA MET A 1 -20.44 -0.92 -49.12
C MET A 1 -18.98 -0.63 -48.72
N LYS A 2 -18.13 0.00 -49.54
CA LYS A 2 -16.70 0.20 -49.19
C LYS A 2 -16.42 1.25 -48.10
N LYS A 3 -17.25 2.31 -47.99
CA LYS A 3 -17.07 3.39 -47.00
C LYS A 3 -17.64 3.07 -45.60
N GLN A 4 -18.59 2.14 -45.52
CA GLN A 4 -19.19 1.71 -44.25
C GLN A 4 -18.31 0.72 -43.49
N PHE A 5 -17.49 -0.07 -44.21
CA PHE A 5 -16.50 -0.95 -43.61
C PHE A 5 -15.40 -0.17 -42.87
N LEU A 6 -15.05 1.02 -43.38
CA LEU A 6 -14.01 1.88 -42.80
C LEU A 6 -14.47 2.54 -41.49
N VAL A 7 -15.76 2.85 -41.35
CA VAL A 7 -16.37 3.37 -40.12
C VAL A 7 -16.49 2.29 -39.04
N LEU A 8 -16.77 1.04 -39.42
CA LEU A 8 -16.85 -0.10 -38.50
C LEU A 8 -15.48 -0.49 -37.92
N VAL A 9 -14.42 -0.42 -38.74
CA VAL A 9 -13.04 -0.65 -38.28
C VAL A 9 -12.55 0.48 -37.37
N ALA A 10 -12.91 1.73 -37.64
CA ALA A 10 -12.55 2.86 -36.78
C ALA A 10 -13.23 2.79 -35.39
N ALA A 11 -14.47 2.30 -35.31
CA ALA A 11 -15.18 2.15 -34.03
C ALA A 11 -14.57 1.07 -33.11
N LEU A 12 -13.99 0.00 -33.67
CA LEU A 12 -13.31 -1.07 -32.93
C LEU A 12 -12.02 -0.62 -32.25
N PHE A 13 -11.32 0.38 -32.79
CA PHE A 13 -10.10 0.91 -32.18
C PHE A 13 -10.37 1.83 -30.98
N ILE A 14 -11.54 2.47 -30.91
CA ILE A 14 -11.90 3.38 -29.82
C ILE A 14 -12.20 2.60 -28.53
N THR A 15 -12.76 1.39 -28.62
CA THR A 15 -13.02 0.55 -27.43
C THR A 15 -11.76 -0.09 -26.84
N MET A 16 -10.71 -0.31 -27.66
CA MET A 16 -9.45 -0.90 -27.19
C MET A 16 -8.58 0.08 -26.40
N GLY A 17 -8.75 1.39 -26.61
CA GLY A 17 -7.98 2.43 -25.92
C GLY A 17 -8.33 2.62 -24.43
N ALA A 18 -9.51 2.17 -23.98
CA ALA A 18 -9.95 2.35 -22.60
C ALA A 18 -9.34 1.35 -21.61
N ALA A 19 -8.88 0.18 -22.08
CA ALA A 19 -8.36 -0.88 -21.21
C ALA A 19 -6.97 -0.59 -20.63
N PHE A 20 -6.20 0.33 -21.23
CA PHE A 20 -4.84 0.68 -20.79
C PHE A 20 -4.78 1.87 -19.82
N ALA A 21 -5.92 2.52 -19.52
CA ALA A 21 -5.98 3.67 -18.62
C ALA A 21 -6.02 3.28 -17.12
N GLN A 22 -6.13 1.99 -16.80
CA GLN A 22 -6.12 1.50 -15.43
C GLN A 22 -4.69 1.16 -15.03
N GLY A 23 -4.02 2.12 -14.37
CA GLY A 23 -2.71 1.88 -13.76
C GLY A 23 -2.75 0.69 -12.79
N PRO A 24 -1.58 0.16 -12.36
CA PRO A 24 -1.50 -1.03 -11.52
C PRO A 24 -2.50 -0.97 -10.36
N GLN A 25 -3.33 -2.00 -10.22
CA GLN A 25 -4.32 -2.08 -9.16
C GLN A 25 -3.61 -1.89 -7.81
N ARG A 26 -4.11 -0.96 -7.00
CA ARG A 26 -3.60 -0.76 -5.64
C ARG A 26 -3.95 -1.99 -4.82
N MET A 27 -2.98 -2.50 -4.06
CA MET A 27 -3.25 -3.53 -3.06
C MET A 27 -4.31 -3.05 -2.06
N THR A 28 -5.27 -3.94 -1.78
CA THR A 28 -6.29 -3.81 -0.73
C THR A 28 -5.66 -3.84 0.67
N VAL A 29 -6.43 -3.48 1.71
CA VAL A 29 -5.97 -3.61 3.11
C VAL A 29 -5.56 -5.04 3.40
N ASP A 30 -6.39 -6.01 3.04
CA ASP A 30 -6.16 -7.42 3.38
C ASP A 30 -4.89 -7.97 2.71
N GLU A 31 -4.65 -7.63 1.45
CA GLU A 31 -3.41 -8.01 0.76
C GLU A 31 -2.18 -7.37 1.40
N ARG A 32 -2.29 -6.12 1.86
CA ARG A 32 -1.19 -5.43 2.56
C ARG A 32 -0.92 -6.03 3.93
N VAL A 33 -1.98 -6.39 4.66
CA VAL A 33 -1.89 -7.06 5.96
C VAL A 33 -1.25 -8.44 5.78
N ALA A 34 -1.67 -9.22 4.79
CA ALA A 34 -1.08 -10.52 4.47
C ALA A 34 0.41 -10.39 4.17
N LEU A 35 0.79 -9.49 3.25
CA LEU A 35 2.20 -9.23 2.94
C LEU A 35 3.02 -8.82 4.18
N ALA A 36 2.46 -7.96 5.02
CA ALA A 36 3.13 -7.54 6.25
C ALA A 36 3.32 -8.69 7.23
N MET A 37 2.28 -9.50 7.44
CA MET A 37 2.35 -10.67 8.31
C MET A 37 3.35 -11.71 7.77
N ASP A 38 3.36 -11.98 6.46
CA ASP A 38 4.33 -12.90 5.85
C ASP A 38 5.78 -12.48 6.11
N LYS A 39 6.09 -11.18 5.97
CA LYS A 39 7.44 -10.66 6.26
C LYS A 39 7.77 -10.70 7.74
N ILE A 40 6.79 -10.42 8.61
CA ILE A 40 6.96 -10.51 10.07
C ILE A 40 7.22 -11.95 10.49
N GLU A 41 6.49 -12.91 9.95
CA GLU A 41 6.68 -14.32 10.25
C GLU A 41 8.03 -14.84 9.77
N ALA A 42 8.41 -14.51 8.52
CA ALA A 42 9.71 -14.88 7.97
C ALA A 42 10.87 -14.24 8.75
N GLY A 43 10.72 -12.97 9.17
CA GLY A 43 11.77 -12.20 9.81
C GLY A 43 11.89 -12.45 11.32
N LEU A 44 10.79 -12.48 12.05
CA LEU A 44 10.78 -12.48 13.53
C LEU A 44 10.40 -13.82 14.14
N LYS A 45 9.75 -14.72 13.39
CA LYS A 45 9.21 -16.00 13.86
C LYS A 45 8.47 -15.89 15.22
N PRO A 46 7.50 -14.97 15.36
CA PRO A 46 6.82 -14.72 16.62
C PRO A 46 5.96 -15.92 17.07
N SER A 47 5.68 -16.01 18.37
CA SER A 47 4.70 -16.97 18.90
C SER A 47 3.28 -16.66 18.39
N GLU A 48 2.37 -17.63 18.43
CA GLU A 48 0.98 -17.46 17.98
C GLU A 48 0.25 -16.31 18.72
N THR A 49 0.51 -16.15 20.03
CA THR A 49 -0.04 -15.04 20.82
C THR A 49 0.46 -13.67 20.36
N VAL A 50 1.74 -13.58 20.00
CA VAL A 50 2.35 -12.36 19.46
C VAL A 50 1.82 -12.10 18.04
N LYS A 51 1.69 -13.11 17.18
CA LYS A 51 1.14 -12.98 15.83
C LYS A 51 -0.25 -12.34 15.83
N ALA A 52 -1.15 -12.81 16.68
CA ALA A 52 -2.52 -12.29 16.75
C ALA A 52 -2.54 -10.80 17.16
N SER A 53 -1.72 -10.43 18.15
CA SER A 53 -1.59 -9.05 18.63
C SER A 53 -1.00 -8.14 17.54
N VAL A 54 0.05 -8.60 16.86
CA VAL A 54 0.68 -7.86 15.75
C VAL A 54 -0.28 -7.68 14.59
N LYS A 55 -0.99 -8.75 14.17
CA LYS A 55 -1.98 -8.68 13.09
C LYS A 55 -3.03 -7.61 13.37
N THR A 56 -3.50 -7.51 14.61
CA THR A 56 -4.45 -6.48 15.03
C THR A 56 -3.89 -5.06 14.83
N VAL A 57 -2.63 -4.83 15.23
CA VAL A 57 -1.95 -3.53 15.02
C VAL A 57 -1.76 -3.21 13.54
N ILE A 58 -1.40 -4.20 12.73
CA ILE A 58 -1.16 -4.02 11.28
C ILE A 58 -2.48 -3.76 10.53
N VAL A 59 -3.58 -4.43 10.88
CA VAL A 59 -4.92 -4.17 10.34
C VAL A 59 -5.37 -2.74 10.65
N ASP A 60 -5.23 -2.31 11.91
CA ASP A 60 -5.57 -0.93 12.33
C ASP A 60 -4.76 0.10 11.53
N PHE A 61 -3.45 -0.11 11.39
CA PHE A 61 -2.57 0.78 10.63
C PHE A 61 -3.00 0.93 9.16
N TYR A 62 -3.20 -0.17 8.44
CA TYR A 62 -3.56 -0.10 7.01
C TYR A 62 -4.99 0.40 6.79
N THR A 63 -5.92 0.09 7.68
CA THR A 63 -7.29 0.62 7.64
C THR A 63 -7.29 2.14 7.81
N LYS A 64 -6.56 2.66 8.81
CA LYS A 64 -6.40 4.10 9.03
C LYS A 64 -5.71 4.78 7.85
N GLN A 65 -4.65 4.16 7.32
CA GLN A 65 -3.94 4.68 6.15
C GLN A 65 -4.85 4.77 4.92
N GLN A 66 -5.67 3.76 4.66
CA GLN A 66 -6.62 3.77 3.55
C GLN A 66 -7.67 4.88 3.73
N LYS A 67 -8.31 4.93 4.89
CA LYS A 67 -9.32 5.95 5.20
C LYS A 67 -8.77 7.37 5.04
N ALA A 68 -7.58 7.61 5.57
CA ALA A 68 -6.85 8.87 5.40
C ALA A 68 -6.63 9.26 3.93
N MET A 69 -6.20 8.30 3.10
CA MET A 69 -6.00 8.52 1.67
C MET A 69 -7.32 8.79 0.94
N GLU A 70 -8.40 8.12 1.34
CA GLU A 70 -9.75 8.33 0.78
C GLU A 70 -10.27 9.72 1.12
N GLU A 71 -10.15 10.15 2.37
CA GLU A 71 -10.57 11.49 2.83
C GLU A 71 -9.81 12.62 2.12
N MET A 72 -8.48 12.49 1.96
CA MET A 72 -7.69 13.47 1.19
C MET A 72 -8.01 13.45 -0.30
N ARG A 73 -8.37 12.29 -0.87
CA ARG A 73 -8.83 12.23 -2.26
C ARG A 73 -10.19 12.90 -2.43
N ALA A 74 -11.10 12.68 -1.47
CA ALA A 74 -12.42 13.27 -1.46
C ALA A 74 -12.40 14.80 -1.26
N SER A 75 -11.42 15.33 -0.52
CA SER A 75 -11.26 16.77 -0.32
C SER A 75 -10.82 17.55 -1.55
N GLY A 76 -10.48 16.86 -2.65
CA GLY A 76 -10.00 17.47 -3.91
C GLY A 76 -8.58 18.05 -3.82
N SER A 77 -7.89 17.84 -2.70
CA SER A 77 -6.58 18.40 -2.40
C SER A 77 -5.63 17.31 -1.90
N MET A 78 -4.67 16.93 -2.75
CA MET A 78 -3.56 16.03 -2.38
C MET A 78 -2.36 16.86 -1.95
N ASP A 79 -2.47 17.50 -0.79
CA ASP A 79 -1.36 18.20 -0.14
C ASP A 79 -0.27 17.19 0.25
N ARG A 80 0.90 17.30 -0.38
CA ARG A 80 2.01 16.36 -0.20
C ARG A 80 2.60 16.42 1.19
N GLU A 81 2.62 17.59 1.83
CA GLU A 81 3.21 17.78 3.15
C GLU A 81 2.31 17.15 4.21
N LYS A 82 1.00 17.45 4.15
CA LYS A 82 0.00 16.80 5.02
C LYS A 82 -0.01 15.29 4.84
N MET A 83 0.15 14.81 3.61
CA MET A 83 0.25 13.38 3.34
C MET A 83 1.47 12.73 3.98
N MET A 84 2.62 13.41 3.96
CA MET A 84 3.85 12.92 4.58
C MET A 84 3.72 12.91 6.10
N GLU A 85 3.21 13.99 6.69
CA GLU A 85 3.00 14.11 8.13
C GLU A 85 2.04 13.03 8.64
N LEU A 86 0.92 12.82 7.95
CA LEU A 86 -0.05 11.80 8.32
C LEU A 86 0.53 10.39 8.24
N ARG A 87 1.32 10.09 7.20
CA ARG A 87 2.02 8.80 7.10
C ARG A 87 3.00 8.60 8.24
N LYS A 88 3.77 9.63 8.59
CA LYS A 88 4.70 9.60 9.72
C LYS A 88 3.95 9.34 11.03
N LYS A 89 2.89 10.09 11.30
CA LYS A 89 2.07 9.93 12.51
C LYS A 89 1.47 8.52 12.64
N LEU A 90 0.91 7.98 11.56
CA LEU A 90 0.35 6.62 11.58
C LEU A 90 1.44 5.56 11.79
N ALA A 91 2.63 5.75 11.21
CA ALA A 91 3.76 4.84 11.42
C ALA A 91 4.25 4.89 12.87
N GLU A 92 4.37 6.08 13.47
CA GLU A 92 4.76 6.25 14.87
C GLU A 92 3.74 5.61 15.83
N GLU A 93 2.43 5.75 15.55
CA GLU A 93 1.38 5.10 16.33
C GLU A 93 1.50 3.57 16.27
N ARG A 94 1.70 3.01 15.06
CA ARG A 94 1.93 1.58 14.87
C ARG A 94 3.16 1.11 15.63
N ASP A 95 4.29 1.82 15.50
CA ASP A 95 5.54 1.42 16.13
C ASP A 95 5.48 1.51 17.65
N THR A 96 4.70 2.44 18.19
CA THR A 96 4.41 2.51 19.62
C THR A 96 3.66 1.27 20.10
N LYS A 97 2.64 0.82 19.35
CA LYS A 97 1.91 -0.41 19.66
C LYS A 97 2.78 -1.66 19.51
N LEU A 98 3.60 -1.71 18.47
CA LEU A 98 4.52 -2.84 18.23
C LEU A 98 5.60 -2.94 19.30
N LYS A 99 6.13 -1.82 19.82
CA LYS A 99 7.09 -1.81 20.94
C LYS A 99 6.55 -2.44 22.23
N ALA A 100 5.23 -2.40 22.44
CA ALA A 100 4.60 -3.04 23.59
C ALA A 100 4.44 -4.57 23.42
N ILE A 101 4.60 -5.08 22.19
CA ILE A 101 4.39 -6.49 21.83
C ILE A 101 5.73 -7.19 21.53
N PHE A 102 6.64 -6.50 20.87
CA PHE A 102 7.95 -7.01 20.46
C PHE A 102 9.01 -6.82 21.54
N THR A 103 9.98 -7.73 21.55
CA THR A 103 11.24 -7.49 22.26
C THR A 103 12.03 -6.35 21.59
N ALA A 104 13.01 -5.79 22.29
CA ALA A 104 13.88 -4.74 21.73
C ALA A 104 14.60 -5.20 20.44
N GLU A 105 15.05 -6.46 20.41
CA GLU A 105 15.69 -7.07 19.23
C GLU A 105 14.71 -7.21 18.06
N GLN A 106 13.51 -7.71 18.33
CA GLN A 106 12.46 -7.83 17.31
C GLN A 106 12.04 -6.45 16.77
N MET A 107 11.95 -5.44 17.62
CA MET A 107 11.65 -4.07 17.19
C MET A 107 12.77 -3.45 16.35
N THR A 108 14.03 -3.79 16.65
CA THR A 108 15.19 -3.37 15.85
C THR A 108 15.13 -3.99 14.46
N LYS A 109 14.86 -5.29 14.37
CA LYS A 109 14.69 -6.00 13.09
C LYS A 109 13.47 -5.52 12.31
N TRP A 110 12.36 -5.23 12.99
CA TRP A 110 11.20 -4.59 12.40
C TRP A 110 11.57 -3.29 11.69
N THR A 111 12.22 -2.37 12.41
CA THR A 111 12.55 -1.03 11.91
C THR A 111 13.55 -1.07 10.74
N ASN A 112 14.56 -1.94 10.84
CA ASN A 112 15.69 -1.92 9.92
C ASN A 112 15.48 -2.77 8.66
N GLU A 113 14.71 -3.87 8.76
CA GLU A 113 14.63 -4.86 7.69
C GLU A 113 13.21 -5.04 7.15
N ILE A 114 12.23 -5.15 8.06
CA ILE A 114 10.87 -5.56 7.68
C ILE A 114 10.06 -4.35 7.18
N GLU A 115 9.97 -3.29 7.99
CA GLU A 115 9.19 -2.10 7.68
C GLU A 115 9.61 -1.41 6.37
N PRO A 116 10.92 -1.23 6.08
CA PRO A 116 11.35 -0.67 4.80
C PRO A 116 10.89 -1.51 3.61
N GLY A 117 10.84 -2.83 3.78
CA GLY A 117 10.37 -3.78 2.77
C GLY A 117 8.86 -3.76 2.51
N LEU A 118 8.07 -3.03 3.32
CA LEU A 118 6.63 -2.87 3.15
C LEU A 118 6.25 -1.55 2.45
N ARG A 119 7.21 -0.65 2.26
CA ARG A 119 6.98 0.63 1.59
C ARG A 119 6.94 0.39 0.08
N PRO A 120 6.05 1.09 -0.66
CA PRO A 120 6.09 1.06 -2.11
C PRO A 120 7.47 1.50 -2.60
N GLN A 121 8.22 0.57 -3.19
CA GLN A 121 9.50 0.89 -3.81
C GLN A 121 9.20 1.73 -5.05
N ARG A 122 9.84 2.90 -5.17
CA ARG A 122 9.84 3.62 -6.44
C ARG A 122 10.52 2.71 -7.45
N ARG A 123 9.81 2.34 -8.51
CA ARG A 123 10.45 1.69 -9.65
C ARG A 123 11.52 2.65 -10.16
N GLU A 124 12.76 2.19 -10.16
CA GLU A 124 13.96 2.97 -10.51
C GLU A 124 13.96 3.50 -11.96
N GLY A 125 12.94 3.15 -12.77
CA GLY A 125 12.74 3.62 -14.14
C GLY A 125 11.82 4.83 -14.33
N ASP A 126 11.07 5.28 -13.31
CA ASP A 126 10.09 6.38 -13.44
C ASP A 126 10.69 7.79 -13.21
N SER A 127 11.98 7.90 -12.90
CA SER A 127 12.68 9.16 -12.66
C SER A 127 13.38 9.76 -13.89
N LYS A 128 13.20 9.15 -15.07
CA LYS A 128 13.84 9.57 -16.34
C LYS A 128 12.84 9.95 -17.46
N GLN A 129 11.65 10.44 -17.12
CA GLN A 129 10.75 11.08 -18.09
C GLN A 129 10.43 12.51 -17.70
#